data_AF-A0A832GR66-F1
#
_entry.id   AF-A0A832GR66-F1
#
_cell.length_a   1.000
_cell.length_b   1.000
_cell.length_c   1.000
_cell.angle_alpha   90.00
_cell.angle_beta   90.00
_cell.angle_gamma   90.00
#
_symmetry.space_group_name_H-M   'P 1'
#
loop_
_entity.id
_entity.type
_entity.pdbx_description
1 polymer ?
#
loop_
_entity_poly.entity_id
_entity_poly.type
_entity_poly.pdbx_seq_one_letter_code
_entity_poly.pdbx_strand_id
1 'polypeptide(L)'
;MKKKLDKEQLKFTLDLLNKNKYFEDEAPDIKKAKLKSIISELKANNIEVDEDFFLKLFSRQKFEKGLLDFTIKALKKYNYIDDTTLDYDKIQLRTLFTELRNKRIYPGEDFFIELATQLKLQYFDAELLKDIHYLASALPYNVMRNNLIFLLQITSEKVVIATSNPFNFQLFRELERLFKKRIEIYLATTEAIEFVLDRGWREMHSEKAMSDLLLKTPEYSASK
;
A
#
# COMPACT_ATOMS: atom_id res chain seq x y z
N MET A 1 14.98 17.04 -21.73
CA MET A 1 14.97 15.90 -20.80
C MET A 1 14.66 16.43 -19.39
N LYS A 2 13.50 16.11 -18.80
CA LYS A 2 13.21 16.48 -17.41
C LYS A 2 14.07 15.58 -16.50
N LYS A 3 15.10 16.15 -15.87
CA LYS A 3 15.95 15.45 -14.90
C LYS A 3 15.06 15.08 -13.70
N LYS A 4 14.92 13.78 -13.40
CA LYS A 4 14.23 13.36 -12.18
C LYS A 4 15.07 13.80 -10.99
N LEU A 5 14.42 14.43 -10.02
CA LEU A 5 15.03 14.75 -8.73
C LEU A 5 15.57 13.46 -8.11
N ASP A 6 16.78 13.50 -7.57
CA ASP A 6 17.28 12.42 -6.73
C ASP A 6 16.57 12.40 -5.37
N LYS A 7 16.87 11.38 -4.57
CA LYS A 7 16.19 11.14 -3.27
C LYS A 7 16.48 12.25 -2.25
N GLU A 8 17.66 12.87 -2.30
CA GLU A 8 18.04 13.96 -1.39
C GLU A 8 17.36 15.27 -1.79
N GLN A 9 17.33 15.56 -3.09
CA GLN A 9 16.61 16.70 -3.66
C GLN A 9 15.10 16.62 -3.38
N LEU A 10 14.51 15.43 -3.49
CA LEU A 10 13.10 15.21 -3.16
C LEU A 10 12.82 15.41 -1.67
N LYS A 11 13.70 14.90 -0.80
CA LYS A 11 13.58 15.09 0.66
C LYS A 11 13.67 16.56 1.04
N PHE A 12 14.67 17.28 0.51
CA PHE A 12 14.83 18.72 0.72
C PHE A 12 13.59 19.50 0.27
N THR A 13 13.05 19.17 -0.91
CA THR A 13 11.83 19.80 -1.44
C THR A 13 10.63 19.56 -0.52
N LEU A 14 10.47 18.35 0.01
CA LEU A 14 9.38 18.01 0.94
C LEU A 14 9.53 18.70 2.31
N ASP A 15 10.73 18.75 2.85
CA ASP A 15 11.01 19.45 4.11
C ASP A 15 10.73 20.96 3.98
N LEU A 16 11.09 21.55 2.84
CA LEU A 16 10.81 22.96 2.55
C LEU A 16 9.30 23.22 2.44
N LEU A 17 8.54 22.31 1.83
CA LEU A 17 7.08 22.42 1.74
C LEU A 17 6.40 22.25 3.11
N ASN A 18 6.87 21.31 3.93
CA ASN A 18 6.35 21.07 5.28
C ASN A 18 6.62 22.25 6.21
N LYS A 19 7.83 22.83 6.14
CA LYS A 19 8.21 24.03 6.92
C LYS A 19 7.32 25.23 6.61
N ASN A 20 6.83 25.32 5.37
CA ASN A 20 5.98 26.42 4.92
C ASN A 20 4.48 26.23 5.20
N LYS A 21 4.09 25.16 5.93
CA LYS A 21 2.71 24.78 6.28
C LYS A 21 1.75 24.88 5.09
N TYR A 22 1.47 23.72 4.51
CA TYR A 22 0.60 23.49 3.36
C TYR A 22 -0.44 24.58 3.04
N PHE A 23 -0.34 25.09 1.81
CA PHE A 23 -1.00 26.25 1.19
C PHE A 23 -2.52 26.22 1.07
N GLU A 24 -3.24 25.37 1.80
CA GLU A 24 -4.63 25.05 1.43
C GLU A 24 -5.59 26.25 1.59
N ASP A 25 -5.45 27.00 2.69
CA ASP A 25 -6.40 28.07 3.07
C ASP A 25 -5.92 29.50 2.71
N GLU A 26 -4.77 29.62 2.06
CA GLU A 26 -4.19 30.94 1.78
C GLU A 26 -4.79 31.60 0.53
N ALA A 27 -4.85 32.93 0.51
CA ALA A 27 -5.28 33.67 -0.68
C ALA A 27 -4.35 33.36 -1.89
N PRO A 28 -4.87 33.38 -3.13
CA PRO A 28 -4.10 33.04 -4.33
C PRO A 28 -2.77 33.79 -4.47
N ASP A 29 -2.75 35.06 -4.07
CA ASP A 29 -1.57 35.91 -4.14
C ASP A 29 -0.47 35.49 -3.15
N ILE A 30 -0.87 35.02 -1.97
CA ILE A 30 0.03 34.49 -0.94
C ILE A 30 0.64 33.16 -1.41
N LYS A 31 -0.17 32.28 -2.01
CA LYS A 31 0.31 31.03 -2.61
C LYS A 31 1.36 31.31 -3.68
N LYS A 32 1.11 32.27 -4.57
CA LYS A 32 2.03 32.63 -5.67
C LYS A 32 3.35 33.21 -5.15
N ALA A 33 3.31 34.06 -4.13
CA ALA A 33 4.51 34.67 -3.55
C ALA A 33 5.41 33.63 -2.87
N LYS A 34 4.83 32.76 -2.05
CA LYS A 34 5.56 31.68 -1.37
C LYS A 34 6.04 30.59 -2.36
N LEU A 35 5.29 30.28 -3.41
CA LEU A 35 5.76 29.37 -4.47
C LEU A 35 7.01 29.92 -5.16
N LYS A 36 7.03 31.23 -5.46
CA LYS A 36 8.22 31.91 -5.99
C LYS A 36 9.41 31.84 -5.03
N SER A 37 9.17 31.99 -3.72
CA SER A 37 10.21 31.84 -2.71
C SER A 37 10.80 30.42 -2.71
N ILE A 38 9.93 29.40 -2.69
CA ILE A 38 10.32 27.98 -2.72
C ILE A 38 11.13 27.66 -3.99
N ILE A 39 10.66 28.11 -5.16
CA ILE A 39 11.37 27.92 -6.42
C ILE A 39 12.75 28.59 -6.40
N SER A 40 12.86 29.79 -5.81
CA SER A 40 14.13 30.52 -5.72
C SER A 40 15.12 29.79 -4.81
N GLU A 41 14.65 29.25 -3.69
CA GLU A 41 15.46 28.48 -2.75
C GLU A 41 15.91 27.13 -3.34
N LEU A 42 15.06 26.49 -4.13
CA LEU A 42 15.41 25.26 -4.85
C LEU A 42 16.43 25.52 -5.96
N LYS A 43 16.28 26.62 -6.71
CA LYS A 43 17.29 27.06 -7.68
C LYS A 43 18.64 27.35 -7.03
N ALA A 44 18.65 27.97 -5.85
CA ALA A 44 19.87 28.20 -5.08
C ALA A 44 20.58 26.90 -4.66
N ASN A 45 19.85 25.79 -4.59
CA ASN A 45 20.37 24.45 -4.30
C ASN A 45 20.56 23.59 -5.56
N ASN A 46 20.65 24.19 -6.75
CA ASN A 46 20.79 23.50 -8.04
C ASN A 46 19.65 22.53 -8.37
N ILE A 47 18.46 22.76 -7.81
CA ILE A 47 17.25 22.00 -8.07
C ILE A 47 16.38 22.78 -9.05
N GLU A 48 16.41 22.37 -10.33
CA GLU A 48 15.50 22.91 -11.34
C GLU A 48 14.14 22.23 -11.26
N VAL A 49 13.14 22.99 -10.85
CA VAL A 49 11.73 22.60 -10.80
C VAL A 49 10.88 23.68 -11.46
N ASP A 50 9.87 23.26 -12.22
CA ASP A 50 8.90 24.16 -12.86
C ASP A 50 7.62 24.28 -12.02
N GLU A 51 6.80 25.30 -12.29
CA GLU A 51 5.49 25.46 -11.63
C GLU A 51 4.60 24.21 -11.84
N ASP A 52 4.74 23.56 -12.99
CA ASP A 52 4.00 22.36 -13.38
C ASP A 52 4.29 21.15 -12.47
N PHE A 53 5.54 21.01 -11.99
CA PHE A 53 5.93 20.03 -10.98
C PHE A 53 5.19 20.26 -9.66
N PHE A 54 5.10 21.52 -9.20
CA PHE A 54 4.38 21.85 -7.98
C PHE A 54 2.88 21.65 -8.12
N LEU A 55 2.28 22.03 -9.25
CA LEU A 55 0.86 21.78 -9.50
C LEU A 55 0.52 20.28 -9.44
N LYS A 56 1.38 19.42 -10.01
CA LYS A 56 1.22 17.96 -9.94
C LYS A 56 1.42 17.44 -8.52
N LEU A 57 2.40 17.98 -7.80
CA LEU A 57 2.68 17.58 -6.41
C LEU A 57 1.52 17.98 -5.48
N PHE A 58 1.01 19.21 -5.58
CA PHE A 58 -0.13 19.69 -4.80
C PHE A 58 -1.40 18.91 -5.14
N SER A 59 -1.66 18.66 -6.42
CA SER A 59 -2.81 17.84 -6.84
C SER A 59 -2.74 16.44 -6.24
N ARG A 60 -1.55 15.84 -6.22
CA ARG A 60 -1.33 14.53 -5.61
C ARG A 60 -1.53 14.54 -4.10
N GLN A 61 -0.97 15.50 -3.37
CA GLN A 61 -1.16 15.57 -1.92
C GLN A 61 -2.61 15.89 -1.55
N LYS A 62 -3.29 16.75 -2.30
CA LYS A 62 -4.73 17.01 -2.14
C LYS A 62 -5.55 15.74 -2.33
N PHE A 63 -5.21 14.95 -3.35
CA PHE A 63 -5.85 13.66 -3.59
C PHE A 63 -5.59 12.66 -2.45
N GLU A 64 -4.34 12.53 -2.01
CA GLU A 64 -3.97 11.64 -0.89
C GLU A 64 -4.66 12.08 0.42
N LYS A 65 -4.74 13.37 0.71
CA LYS A 65 -5.46 13.93 1.87
C LYS A 65 -6.96 13.67 1.77
N GLY A 66 -7.57 13.91 0.60
CA GLY A 66 -8.99 13.64 0.40
C GLY A 66 -9.36 12.17 0.59
N LEU A 67 -8.52 11.24 0.13
CA LEU A 67 -8.68 9.81 0.39
C LEU A 67 -8.51 9.45 1.86
N LEU A 68 -7.55 10.09 2.54
CA LEU A 68 -7.33 9.88 3.97
C LEU A 68 -8.56 10.34 4.77
N ASP A 69 -9.03 11.57 4.54
CA ASP A 69 -10.20 12.14 5.21
C ASP A 69 -11.45 11.28 4.99
N PHE A 70 -11.65 10.81 3.75
CA PHE A 70 -12.73 9.88 3.42
C PHE A 70 -12.61 8.57 4.23
N THR A 71 -11.42 7.94 4.21
CA THR A 71 -11.21 6.65 4.87
C THR A 71 -11.40 6.78 6.38
N ILE A 72 -10.89 7.86 6.98
CA ILE A 72 -11.11 8.19 8.40
C ILE A 72 -12.59 8.39 8.70
N LYS A 73 -13.34 9.13 7.87
CA LYS A 73 -14.78 9.30 8.05
C LYS A 73 -15.52 7.98 8.00
N ALA A 74 -15.18 7.09 7.07
CA ALA A 74 -15.76 5.76 7.00
C ALA A 74 -15.43 4.94 8.26
N LEU A 75 -14.18 4.96 8.73
CA LEU A 75 -13.79 4.28 9.98
C LEU A 75 -14.59 4.80 11.19
N LYS A 76 -14.81 6.12 11.29
CA LYS A 76 -15.65 6.72 12.35
C LYS A 76 -17.12 6.33 12.22
N LYS A 77 -17.67 6.36 11.00
CA LYS A 77 -19.07 5.99 10.70
C LYS A 77 -19.39 4.58 11.20
N TYR A 78 -18.46 3.65 11.08
CA TYR A 78 -18.59 2.27 11.56
C TYR A 78 -18.07 2.05 13.00
N ASN A 79 -17.75 3.13 13.74
CA ASN A 79 -17.26 3.09 15.12
C ASN A 79 -15.95 2.31 15.33
N TYR A 80 -15.07 2.22 14.32
CA TYR A 80 -13.75 1.58 14.47
C TYR A 80 -12.72 2.50 15.12
N ILE A 81 -12.89 3.81 14.99
CA ILE A 81 -12.01 4.83 15.56
C ILE A 81 -12.82 6.01 16.09
N ASP A 82 -12.25 6.72 17.04
CA ASP A 82 -12.68 8.04 17.51
C ASP A 82 -11.59 9.10 17.26
N ASP A 83 -11.83 10.33 17.72
CA ASP A 83 -10.90 11.46 17.56
C ASP A 83 -9.57 11.29 18.31
N THR A 84 -9.48 10.35 19.25
CA THR A 84 -8.30 10.10 20.09
C THR A 84 -7.51 8.87 19.66
N THR A 85 -8.12 8.01 18.84
CA THR A 85 -7.56 6.72 18.45
C THR A 85 -6.30 6.87 17.60
N LEU A 86 -6.28 7.89 16.74
CA LEU A 86 -5.23 8.13 15.75
C LEU A 86 -4.75 9.59 15.83
N ASP A 87 -3.43 9.78 15.78
CA ASP A 87 -2.83 11.11 15.62
C ASP A 87 -2.93 11.52 14.14
N TYR A 88 -4.02 12.18 13.78
CA TYR A 88 -4.36 12.52 12.38
C TYR A 88 -3.27 13.32 11.68
N ASP A 89 -2.58 14.19 12.42
CA ASP A 89 -1.53 15.06 11.86
C ASP A 89 -0.26 14.28 11.49
N LYS A 90 -0.09 13.07 12.04
CA LYS A 90 1.08 12.22 11.80
C LYS A 90 0.81 11.02 10.91
N ILE A 91 -0.46 10.66 10.70
CA ILE A 91 -0.82 9.52 9.86
C ILE A 91 -0.72 9.85 8.38
N GLN A 92 -0.13 8.92 7.65
CA GLN A 92 -0.07 8.97 6.20
C GLN A 92 -1.02 7.92 5.62
N LEU A 93 -1.65 8.25 4.50
CA LEU A 93 -2.59 7.35 3.82
C LEU A 93 -2.01 5.95 3.59
N ARG A 94 -0.74 5.87 3.18
CA ARG A 94 -0.05 4.60 2.91
C ARG A 94 0.17 3.73 4.14
N THR A 95 0.28 4.32 5.33
CA THR A 95 0.56 3.62 6.59
C THR A 95 -0.68 3.39 7.44
N LEU A 96 -1.82 4.02 7.11
CA LEU A 96 -3.06 3.94 7.88
C LEU A 96 -3.43 2.51 8.28
N PHE A 97 -3.50 1.59 7.32
CA PHE A 97 -3.88 0.19 7.60
C PHE A 97 -2.86 -0.56 8.45
N THR A 98 -1.57 -0.21 8.33
CA THR A 98 -0.52 -0.74 9.21
C THR A 98 -0.70 -0.20 10.63
N GLU A 99 -1.02 1.08 10.79
CA GLU A 99 -1.30 1.68 12.11
C GLU A 99 -2.53 1.06 12.77
N LEU A 100 -3.61 0.84 12.00
CA LEU A 100 -4.81 0.13 12.48
C LEU A 100 -4.46 -1.27 12.97
N ARG A 101 -3.72 -2.04 12.15
CA ARG A 101 -3.23 -3.38 12.53
C ARG A 101 -2.39 -3.34 13.81
N ASN A 102 -1.46 -2.39 13.93
CA ASN A 102 -0.60 -2.25 15.12
C ASN A 102 -1.42 -1.97 16.39
N LYS A 103 -2.51 -1.21 16.25
CA LYS A 103 -3.49 -0.93 17.31
C LYS A 103 -4.53 -2.03 17.51
N ARG A 104 -4.44 -3.14 16.75
CA ARG A 104 -5.40 -4.26 16.73
C ARG A 104 -6.83 -3.83 16.40
N ILE A 105 -6.96 -2.83 15.53
CA ILE A 105 -8.23 -2.37 14.98
C ILE A 105 -8.41 -3.04 13.63
N TYR A 106 -9.45 -3.86 13.51
CA TYR A 106 -9.75 -4.65 12.32
C TYR A 106 -11.11 -4.25 11.77
N PRO A 107 -11.17 -3.30 10.82
CA PRO A 107 -12.42 -2.97 10.17
C PRO A 107 -13.04 -4.19 9.49
N GLY A 108 -14.35 -4.35 9.64
CA GLY A 108 -15.11 -5.46 9.09
C GLY A 108 -15.45 -5.28 7.62
N GLU A 109 -16.15 -6.26 7.07
CA GLU A 109 -16.53 -6.34 5.66
C GLU A 109 -17.29 -5.10 5.16
N ASP A 110 -18.28 -4.60 5.91
CA ASP A 110 -19.07 -3.42 5.53
C ASP A 110 -18.20 -2.20 5.19
N PHE A 111 -17.15 -1.95 6.00
CA PHE A 111 -16.21 -0.87 5.76
C PHE A 111 -15.42 -1.09 4.46
N PHE A 112 -14.94 -2.32 4.22
CA PHE A 112 -14.16 -2.64 3.03
C PHE A 112 -15.01 -2.64 1.75
N ILE A 113 -16.30 -3.02 1.82
CA ILE A 113 -17.25 -2.91 0.72
C ILE A 113 -17.49 -1.43 0.36
N GLU A 114 -17.71 -0.56 1.36
CA GLU A 114 -17.86 0.88 1.10
C GLU A 114 -16.58 1.47 0.49
N LEU A 115 -15.42 1.11 1.04
CA LEU A 115 -14.13 1.53 0.51
C LEU A 115 -13.91 1.05 -0.94
N ALA A 116 -14.25 -0.20 -1.25
CA ALA A 116 -14.15 -0.77 -2.60
C ALA A 116 -15.03 -0.01 -3.59
N THR A 117 -16.29 0.25 -3.20
CA THR A 117 -17.26 0.99 -4.00
C THR A 117 -16.72 2.39 -4.34
N GLN A 118 -16.16 3.09 -3.36
CA GLN A 118 -15.66 4.46 -3.55
C GLN A 118 -14.38 4.49 -4.40
N LEU A 119 -13.50 3.50 -4.24
CA LEU A 119 -12.28 3.36 -5.03
C LEU A 119 -12.52 2.72 -6.40
N LYS A 120 -13.74 2.28 -6.70
CA LYS A 120 -14.09 1.49 -7.90
C LYS A 120 -13.22 0.23 -8.03
N LEU A 121 -12.95 -0.41 -6.90
CA LEU A 121 -12.26 -1.69 -6.80
C LEU A 121 -13.30 -2.80 -6.55
N GLN A 122 -12.93 -4.04 -6.86
CA GLN A 122 -13.74 -5.18 -6.45
C GLN A 122 -13.44 -5.53 -5.00
N TYR A 123 -14.47 -5.87 -4.24
CA TYR A 123 -14.32 -6.54 -2.95
C TYR A 123 -14.23 -8.05 -3.19
N PHE A 124 -13.32 -8.71 -2.49
CA PHE A 124 -13.11 -10.16 -2.56
C PHE A 124 -13.46 -10.79 -1.22
N ASP A 125 -14.40 -11.73 -1.26
CA ASP A 125 -14.87 -12.46 -0.10
C ASP A 125 -13.76 -13.39 0.44
N ALA A 126 -13.54 -13.32 1.75
CA ALA A 126 -12.60 -14.14 2.48
C ALA A 126 -12.88 -15.65 2.36
N GLU A 127 -14.14 -16.05 2.17
CA GLU A 127 -14.49 -17.45 2.01
C GLU A 127 -13.90 -18.06 0.75
N LEU A 128 -13.76 -17.27 -0.32
CA LEU A 128 -13.16 -17.68 -1.58
C LEU A 128 -11.63 -17.79 -1.52
N LEU A 129 -10.98 -17.23 -0.49
CA LEU A 129 -9.54 -17.35 -0.28
C LEU A 129 -9.13 -18.73 0.25
N LYS A 130 -10.07 -19.51 0.80
CA LYS A 130 -9.80 -20.79 1.50
C LYS A 130 -9.28 -21.91 0.59
N ASP A 131 -9.31 -21.72 -0.73
CA ASP A 131 -8.95 -22.76 -1.71
C ASP A 131 -7.70 -22.40 -2.53
N ILE A 132 -7.07 -21.24 -2.29
CA ILE A 132 -5.99 -20.69 -3.15
C ILE A 132 -4.65 -20.64 -2.41
N HIS A 133 -4.22 -21.75 -1.82
CA HIS A 133 -2.99 -21.80 -1.00
C HIS A 133 -1.69 -21.97 -1.80
N TYR A 134 -1.77 -22.55 -3.00
CA TYR A 134 -0.61 -22.89 -3.85
C TYR A 134 0.20 -21.67 -4.34
N LEU A 135 -0.43 -20.50 -4.41
CA LEU A 135 0.18 -19.27 -4.91
C LEU A 135 0.99 -18.50 -3.86
N ALA A 136 0.93 -18.91 -2.59
CA ALA A 136 1.71 -18.31 -1.52
C ALA A 136 3.23 -18.43 -1.74
N SER A 137 3.68 -19.33 -2.61
CA SER A 137 5.08 -19.53 -2.97
C SER A 137 5.65 -18.49 -3.93
N ALA A 138 4.78 -17.76 -4.67
CA ALA A 138 5.21 -16.82 -5.70
C ALA A 138 5.80 -15.51 -5.14
N LEU A 139 5.53 -15.21 -3.87
CA LEU A 139 6.10 -14.08 -3.14
C LEU A 139 6.56 -14.53 -1.76
N PRO A 140 7.63 -13.93 -1.19
CA PRO A 140 8.03 -14.25 0.18
C PRO A 140 6.91 -13.91 1.18
N TYR A 141 6.65 -14.80 2.14
CA TYR A 141 5.63 -14.60 3.19
C TYR A 141 5.75 -13.24 3.88
N ASN A 142 6.98 -12.82 4.24
CA ASN A 142 7.22 -11.52 4.87
C ASN A 142 6.83 -10.34 3.98
N VAL A 143 7.01 -10.46 2.66
CA VAL A 143 6.56 -9.41 1.72
C VAL A 143 5.05 -9.32 1.74
N MET A 144 4.35 -10.45 1.69
CA MET A 144 2.89 -10.48 1.72
C MET A 144 2.32 -9.97 3.05
N ARG A 145 2.82 -10.51 4.17
CA ARG A 145 2.37 -10.19 5.53
C ARG A 145 2.63 -8.73 5.94
N ASN A 146 3.79 -8.18 5.59
CA ASN A 146 4.14 -6.81 6.00
C ASN A 146 3.38 -5.77 5.17
N ASN A 147 2.96 -6.13 3.96
CA ASN A 147 2.23 -5.24 3.07
C ASN A 147 0.72 -5.48 3.05
N LEU A 148 0.22 -6.46 3.82
CA LEU A 148 -1.20 -6.83 3.88
C LEU A 148 -1.78 -7.20 2.52
N ILE A 149 -1.06 -8.05 1.79
CA ILE A 149 -1.47 -8.55 0.48
C ILE A 149 -1.50 -10.08 0.44
N PHE A 150 -2.29 -10.63 -0.47
CA PHE A 150 -2.29 -12.05 -0.84
C PHE A 150 -2.43 -12.20 -2.36
N LEU A 151 -1.71 -13.15 -2.96
CA LEU A 151 -1.75 -13.35 -4.40
C LEU A 151 -2.86 -14.33 -4.77
N LEU A 152 -3.84 -13.85 -5.55
CA LEU A 152 -5.03 -14.61 -5.95
C LEU A 152 -4.84 -15.38 -7.24
N GLN A 153 -4.13 -14.79 -8.21
CA GLN A 153 -3.98 -15.37 -9.54
C GLN A 153 -2.77 -14.78 -10.25
N ILE A 154 -2.05 -15.61 -11.00
CA ILE A 154 -1.08 -15.16 -12.03
C ILE A 154 -1.54 -15.72 -13.37
N THR A 155 -1.73 -14.84 -14.36
CA THR A 155 -2.03 -15.23 -15.75
C THR A 155 -0.92 -14.74 -16.68
N SER A 156 -1.05 -14.98 -17.99
CA SER A 156 -0.16 -14.40 -19.01
C SER A 156 -0.19 -12.87 -19.01
N GLU A 157 -1.33 -12.25 -18.71
CA GLU A 157 -1.55 -10.82 -18.85
C GLU A 157 -1.46 -10.04 -17.53
N LYS A 158 -1.95 -10.63 -16.43
CA LYS A 158 -2.14 -9.93 -15.16
C LYS A 158 -1.81 -10.77 -13.95
N VAL A 159 -1.58 -10.10 -12.83
CA VAL A 159 -1.53 -10.71 -11.49
C VAL A 159 -2.63 -10.06 -10.66
N VAL A 160 -3.48 -10.89 -10.07
CA VAL A 160 -4.58 -10.46 -9.22
C VAL A 160 -4.13 -10.58 -7.76
N ILE A 161 -4.29 -9.52 -7.00
CA ILE A 161 -3.84 -9.41 -5.61
C ILE A 161 -5.01 -8.97 -4.74
N ALA A 162 -5.30 -9.73 -3.69
CA ALA A 162 -6.13 -9.25 -2.59
C ALA A 162 -5.29 -8.37 -1.66
N THR A 163 -5.81 -7.23 -1.22
CA THR A 163 -5.12 -6.32 -0.30
C THR A 163 -6.09 -5.72 0.70
N SER A 164 -5.66 -5.53 1.95
CA SER A 164 -6.37 -4.65 2.88
C SER A 164 -5.82 -3.23 2.89
N ASN A 165 -4.69 -2.97 2.23
CA ASN A 165 -4.11 -1.63 2.04
C ASN A 165 -4.03 -1.28 0.54
N PRO A 166 -5.07 -0.66 -0.05
CA PRO A 166 -5.07 -0.28 -1.47
C PRO A 166 -4.16 0.92 -1.76
N PHE A 167 -3.68 1.62 -0.72
CA PHE A 167 -2.93 2.86 -0.86
C PHE A 167 -1.42 2.67 -0.95
N ASN A 168 -0.95 1.43 -0.93
CA ASN A 168 0.46 1.09 -1.15
C ASN A 168 0.83 1.09 -2.64
N PHE A 169 0.63 2.23 -3.31
CA PHE A 169 0.89 2.40 -4.76
C PHE A 169 2.35 2.15 -5.17
N GLN A 170 3.29 2.26 -4.22
CA GLN A 170 4.68 1.95 -4.47
C GLN A 170 4.87 0.45 -4.64
N LEU A 171 4.37 -0.35 -3.69
CA LEU A 171 4.41 -1.80 -3.76
C LEU A 171 3.80 -2.32 -5.06
N PHE A 172 2.59 -1.89 -5.42
CA PHE A 172 1.93 -2.42 -6.62
C PHE A 172 2.74 -2.14 -7.89
N ARG A 173 3.40 -0.97 -7.99
CA ARG A 173 4.32 -0.68 -9.11
C ARG A 173 5.59 -1.53 -9.09
N GLU A 174 6.10 -1.85 -7.91
CA GLU A 174 7.24 -2.76 -7.76
C GLU A 174 6.86 -4.19 -8.18
N LEU A 175 5.65 -4.64 -7.82
CA LEU A 175 5.10 -5.93 -8.24
C LEU A 175 4.83 -5.97 -9.75
N GLU A 176 4.31 -4.90 -10.36
CA GLU A 176 4.17 -4.81 -11.83
C GLU A 176 5.51 -5.02 -12.55
N ARG A 177 6.59 -4.42 -12.01
CA ARG A 177 7.95 -4.59 -12.57
C ARG A 177 8.49 -5.99 -12.36
N LEU A 178 8.26 -6.56 -11.17
CA LEU A 178 8.72 -7.91 -10.83
C LEU A 178 8.07 -8.96 -11.72
N PHE A 179 6.75 -8.92 -11.84
CA PHE A 179 5.98 -9.89 -12.63
C PHE A 179 5.97 -9.59 -14.13
N LYS A 180 6.36 -8.37 -14.53
CA LYS A 180 6.24 -7.86 -15.91
C LYS A 180 4.81 -7.99 -16.46
N LYS A 181 3.83 -7.79 -15.57
CA LYS A 181 2.39 -7.97 -15.80
C LYS A 181 1.65 -6.84 -15.13
N ARG A 182 0.43 -6.56 -15.61
CA ARG A 182 -0.46 -5.61 -14.94
C ARG A 182 -0.88 -6.15 -13.57
N ILE A 183 -0.85 -5.31 -12.54
CA ILE A 183 -1.44 -5.67 -11.25
C ILE A 183 -2.90 -5.24 -11.23
N GLU A 184 -3.78 -6.16 -10.84
CA GLU A 184 -5.19 -5.91 -10.52
C GLU A 184 -5.38 -6.14 -9.02
N ILE A 185 -5.93 -5.15 -8.32
CA ILE A 185 -6.09 -5.20 -6.87
C ILE A 185 -7.57 -5.37 -6.49
N TYR A 186 -7.85 -6.34 -5.62
CA TYR A 186 -9.15 -6.53 -4.97
C TYR A 186 -9.00 -6.23 -3.48
N LEU A 187 -10.03 -5.61 -2.90
CA LEU A 187 -10.06 -5.34 -1.48
C LEU A 187 -10.56 -6.54 -0.70
N ALA A 188 -9.88 -6.86 0.39
CA ALA A 188 -10.32 -7.86 1.37
C ALA A 188 -10.03 -7.34 2.79
N THR A 189 -10.68 -7.92 3.79
CA THR A 189 -10.43 -7.52 5.18
C THR A 189 -9.01 -7.90 5.60
N THR A 190 -8.45 -7.14 6.55
CA THR A 190 -7.12 -7.45 7.10
C THR A 190 -7.09 -8.86 7.71
N GLU A 191 -8.16 -9.23 8.43
CA GLU A 191 -8.27 -10.56 9.05
C GLU A 191 -8.31 -11.67 8.00
N ALA A 192 -9.01 -11.48 6.88
CA ALA A 192 -9.06 -12.43 5.78
C ALA A 192 -7.67 -12.68 5.17
N ILE A 193 -6.93 -11.59 4.90
CA ILE A 193 -5.56 -11.68 4.38
C ILE A 193 -4.65 -12.42 5.35
N GLU A 194 -4.68 -12.05 6.64
CA GLU A 194 -3.84 -12.69 7.67
C GLU A 194 -4.19 -14.17 7.84
N PHE A 195 -5.48 -14.50 7.92
CA PHE A 195 -5.97 -15.88 8.06
C PHE A 195 -5.44 -16.79 6.94
N VAL A 196 -5.52 -16.30 5.70
CA VAL A 196 -5.15 -17.10 4.52
C VAL A 196 -3.64 -17.21 4.37
N LEU A 197 -2.90 -16.15 4.71
CA LEU A 197 -1.43 -16.21 4.77
C LEU A 197 -0.96 -17.25 5.80
N ASP A 198 -1.54 -17.24 6.99
CA ASP A 198 -1.16 -18.16 8.06
C ASP A 198 -1.56 -19.61 7.76
N ARG A 199 -2.65 -19.82 7.01
CA ARG A 199 -3.06 -21.15 6.54
C ARG A 199 -2.14 -21.64 5.41
N GLY A 200 -1.98 -20.85 4.34
CA GLY A 200 -1.14 -21.21 3.20
C GLY A 200 0.32 -21.45 3.58
N TRP A 201 0.86 -20.67 4.53
CA TRP A 201 2.21 -20.89 5.06
C TRP A 201 2.34 -22.23 5.79
N ARG A 202 1.38 -22.56 6.67
CA ARG A 202 1.37 -23.83 7.42
C ARG A 202 1.28 -25.03 6.47
N GLU A 203 0.41 -24.97 5.47
CA GLU A 203 0.25 -26.03 4.47
C GLU A 203 1.55 -26.23 3.67
N MET A 204 2.16 -25.16 3.14
CA MET A 204 3.43 -25.23 2.40
C MET A 204 4.58 -25.83 3.23
N HIS A 205 4.65 -25.52 4.52
CA HIS A 205 5.67 -26.08 5.42
C HIS A 205 5.40 -27.54 5.75
N SER A 206 4.14 -27.93 5.88
CA SER A 206 3.76 -29.33 6.10
C SER A 206 4.08 -30.22 4.89
N GLU A 207 3.80 -29.74 3.68
CA GLU A 207 4.15 -30.43 2.43
C GLU A 207 5.66 -30.57 2.27
N LYS A 208 6.42 -29.51 2.57
CA LYS A 208 7.88 -29.54 2.51
C LYS A 208 8.47 -30.52 3.54
N ALA A 209 7.97 -30.51 4.78
CA ALA A 209 8.39 -31.44 5.81
C ALA A 209 8.06 -32.90 5.43
N MET A 210 6.89 -33.15 4.81
CA MET A 210 6.50 -34.47 4.32
C MET A 210 7.41 -34.92 3.16
N SER A 211 7.70 -34.04 2.21
CA SER A 211 8.62 -34.31 1.09
C SER A 211 10.04 -34.63 1.60
N ASP A 212 10.55 -33.85 2.57
CA ASP A 212 11.86 -34.08 3.19
C ASP A 212 11.92 -35.41 3.96
N LEU A 213 10.80 -35.86 4.56
CA LEU A 213 10.70 -37.19 5.20
C LEU A 213 10.71 -38.31 4.16
N LEU A 214 9.93 -38.19 3.08
CA LEU A 214 9.90 -39.16 1.98
C LEU A 214 11.27 -39.34 1.32
N LEU A 215 12.01 -38.24 1.13
CA LEU A 215 13.37 -38.24 0.59
C LEU A 215 14.42 -38.82 1.54
N LYS A 216 14.14 -38.85 2.85
CA LYS A 216 15.02 -39.43 3.88
C LYS A 216 14.69 -40.88 4.23
N THR A 217 13.65 -41.46 3.64
CA THR A 217 13.32 -42.88 3.82
C THR A 217 14.38 -43.75 3.12
N PRO A 218 14.92 -44.79 3.78
CA PRO A 218 16.11 -45.53 3.30
C PRO A 218 15.93 -46.23 1.95
N GLU A 219 14.68 -46.50 1.54
CA GLU A 219 14.36 -47.23 0.32
C GLU A 219 14.72 -46.49 -0.98
N TYR A 220 14.91 -45.15 -0.93
CA TYR A 220 15.38 -44.35 -2.08
C TYR A 220 16.81 -43.85 -1.95
N SER A 221 17.49 -44.11 -0.83
CA SER A 221 18.89 -43.70 -0.61
C SER A 221 19.92 -44.67 -1.21
N ALA A 222 19.46 -45.82 -1.73
CA ALA A 222 20.30 -46.93 -2.18
C ALA A 222 20.15 -47.28 -3.67
N SER A 223 19.82 -46.29 -4.52
CA SER A 223 19.83 -46.46 -5.98
C SER A 223 20.95 -45.63 -6.59
N LYS A 224 22.16 -46.20 -6.59
CA LYS A 224 23.25 -45.85 -7.51
C LYS A 224 23.21 -46.77 -8.72
#